data_AF-A0A3L6R3X0-F1
#
_entry.id   AF-A0A3L6R3X0-F1
#
_cell.length_a   1.000
_cell.length_b   1.000
_cell.length_c   1.000
_cell.angle_alpha   90.00
_cell.angle_beta   90.00
_cell.angle_gamma   90.00
#
_symmetry.space_group_name_H-M   'P 1'
#
loop_
_entity.id
_entity.type
_entity.pdbx_description
1 polymer ?
#
loop_
_entity_poly.entity_id
_entity_poly.type
_entity_poly.pdbx_seq_one_letter_code
_entity_poly.pdbx_strand_id
1 'polypeptide(L)'
;MKAAVRISLVLCAAIYAAVGFFGFLLFGDATMADVLANFDRSSGAGVPQALNDAARLSYALHLVLVFPLLFFSLRVNVDELLFPGRRPLATDTRRFVSLTAVLMAVLYALAIAIPSIWTLFEYSGSTFAVNHLVDIPWRHCSQRKDKVLAATMIILAVVTSSIAIASNIMSSISDKVRGGHEASR
;
A
#
# COMPACT_ATOMS: atom_id res chain seq x y z
N MET A 1 12.03 5.49 25.37
CA MET A 1 11.53 4.96 24.07
C MET A 1 10.03 5.18 23.85
N LYS A 2 9.13 4.92 24.82
CA LYS A 2 7.68 5.10 24.62
C LYS A 2 7.24 6.52 24.23
N ALA A 3 7.85 7.55 24.81
CA ALA A 3 7.50 8.95 24.50
C ALA A 3 7.84 9.33 23.05
N ALA A 4 9.04 8.98 22.58
CA ALA A 4 9.46 9.24 21.20
C ALA A 4 8.54 8.57 20.18
N VAL A 5 8.16 7.30 20.42
CA VAL A 5 7.22 6.57 19.56
C VAL A 5 5.83 7.20 19.55
N ARG A 6 5.32 7.66 20.70
CA ARG A 6 4.02 8.34 20.77
C ARG A 6 4.06 9.68 20.03
N ILE A 7 5.14 10.45 20.20
CA ILE A 7 5.30 11.74 19.52
C ILE A 7 5.42 11.53 18.01
N SER A 8 6.19 10.55 17.54
CA SER A 8 6.30 10.26 16.11
C SER A 8 4.98 9.80 15.50
N LEU A 9 4.21 8.97 16.21
CA LEU A 9 2.87 8.54 15.77
C LEU A 9 1.90 9.72 15.67
N VAL A 10 1.86 10.59 16.69
CA VAL A 10 1.00 11.77 16.69
C VAL A 10 1.39 12.72 15.55
N LEU A 11 2.69 12.94 15.35
CA LEU A 11 3.18 13.81 14.28
C LEU A 11 2.86 13.24 12.90
N CYS A 12 3.05 11.93 12.70
CA CYS A 12 2.72 11.27 11.44
C CYS A 12 1.21 11.31 11.15
N ALA A 13 0.37 11.05 12.16
CA ALA A 13 -1.08 11.16 12.05
C ALA A 13 -1.53 12.60 11.72
N ALA A 14 -0.93 13.61 12.37
CA ALA A 14 -1.23 15.01 12.11
C ALA A 14 -0.85 15.42 10.68
N ILE A 15 0.32 14.99 10.18
CA ILE A 15 0.74 15.26 8.80
C ILE A 15 -0.22 14.61 7.80
N TYR A 16 -0.58 13.34 8.00
CA TYR A 16 -1.53 12.65 7.11
C TYR A 16 -2.92 13.30 7.13
N ALA A 17 -3.43 13.67 8.30
CA ALA A 17 -4.70 14.37 8.41
C ALA A 17 -4.66 15.74 7.70
N ALA A 18 -3.58 16.51 7.88
CA ALA A 18 -3.40 17.79 7.22
C ALA A 18 -3.33 17.63 5.69
N VAL A 19 -2.50 16.72 5.18
CA VAL A 19 -2.36 16.46 3.74
C VAL A 19 -3.68 16.01 3.13
N GLY A 20 -4.42 15.11 3.79
CA GLY A 20 -5.74 14.66 3.33
C GLY A 20 -6.78 15.78 3.34
N PHE A 21 -6.84 16.57 4.43
CA PHE A 21 -7.80 17.66 4.57
C PHE A 21 -7.57 18.77 3.54
N PHE A 22 -6.33 19.27 3.41
CA PHE A 22 -6.00 20.30 2.42
C PHE A 22 -6.07 19.78 0.99
N GLY A 23 -5.71 18.51 0.76
CA GLY A 23 -5.88 17.86 -0.54
C GLY A 23 -7.35 17.82 -0.97
N PHE A 24 -8.26 17.46 -0.05
CA PHE A 24 -9.69 17.45 -0.32
C PHE A 24 -10.24 18.86 -0.54
N LEU A 25 -9.81 19.88 0.22
CA LEU A 25 -10.24 21.27 -0.02
C LEU A 25 -9.79 21.80 -1.40
N LEU A 26 -8.64 21.32 -1.91
CA LEU A 26 -8.09 21.78 -3.18
C LEU A 26 -8.77 21.15 -4.41
N PHE A 27 -9.11 19.85 -4.33
CA PHE A 27 -9.65 19.08 -5.46
C PHE A 27 -11.14 18.71 -5.30
N GLY A 28 -11.68 18.81 -4.09
CA GLY A 28 -13.04 18.41 -3.75
C GLY A 28 -13.33 16.96 -4.14
N ASP A 29 -14.51 16.76 -4.73
CA ASP A 29 -15.00 15.45 -5.18
C ASP A 29 -14.22 14.86 -6.37
N ALA A 30 -13.33 15.63 -7.01
CA ALA A 30 -12.51 15.17 -8.14
C ALA A 30 -11.13 14.59 -7.70
N THR A 31 -10.94 14.32 -6.41
CA THR A 31 -9.66 13.81 -5.88
C THR A 31 -9.38 12.39 -6.37
N MET A 32 -8.42 12.22 -7.29
CA MET A 32 -7.89 10.90 -7.64
C MET A 32 -7.09 10.23 -6.52
N ALA A 33 -7.06 8.89 -6.57
CA ALA A 33 -6.28 8.02 -5.68
C ALA A 33 -4.80 8.40 -5.60
N ASP A 34 -4.22 8.82 -6.73
CA ASP A 34 -2.92 9.48 -6.78
C ASP A 34 -3.13 10.98 -6.84
N VAL A 35 -2.86 11.66 -5.72
CA VAL A 35 -3.05 13.11 -5.60
C VAL A 35 -2.11 13.87 -6.54
N LEU A 36 -0.92 13.33 -6.87
CA LEU A 36 0.01 13.98 -7.80
C LEU A 36 -0.54 13.98 -9.23
N ALA A 37 -1.35 12.99 -9.60
CA ALA A 37 -2.01 12.95 -10.90
C ALA A 37 -3.10 14.04 -11.05
N ASN A 38 -3.68 14.52 -9.95
CA ASN A 38 -4.65 15.64 -10.01
C ASN A 38 -3.99 16.95 -10.41
N PHE A 39 -2.76 17.21 -9.95
CA PHE A 39 -2.04 18.46 -10.27
C PHE A 39 -1.64 18.57 -11.74
N ASP A 40 -1.49 17.45 -12.44
CA ASP A 40 -1.26 17.41 -13.89
C ASP A 40 -2.50 17.92 -14.67
N ARG A 41 -3.69 17.55 -14.20
CA ARG A 41 -4.97 17.98 -14.80
C ARG A 41 -5.43 19.36 -14.33
N SER A 42 -5.10 19.76 -13.11
CA SER A 42 -5.57 20.99 -12.48
C SER A 42 -4.63 22.18 -12.68
N SER A 43 -3.84 22.20 -13.77
CA SER A 43 -2.88 23.28 -14.09
C SER A 43 -3.51 24.68 -14.14
N GLY A 44 -4.83 24.81 -14.06
CA GLY A 44 -5.58 26.07 -13.85
C GLY A 44 -5.75 26.55 -12.40
N ALA A 45 -5.36 25.81 -11.37
CA ALA A 45 -5.61 26.15 -9.95
C ALA A 45 -4.60 27.15 -9.33
N GLY A 46 -3.72 27.77 -10.12
CA GLY A 46 -2.77 28.78 -9.64
C GLY A 46 -1.53 28.24 -8.92
N VAL A 47 -1.31 26.92 -8.90
CA VAL A 47 -0.08 26.31 -8.38
C VAL A 47 1.03 26.44 -9.43
N PRO A 48 2.24 26.92 -9.07
CA PRO A 48 3.35 27.01 -10.01
C PRO A 48 3.70 25.62 -10.57
N GLN A 49 3.70 25.48 -11.89
CA GLN A 49 4.01 24.22 -12.58
C GLN A 49 5.36 23.64 -12.15
N ALA A 50 6.36 24.51 -11.92
CA ALA A 50 7.68 24.12 -11.41
C ALA A 50 7.63 23.40 -10.05
N LEU A 51 6.67 23.73 -9.19
CA LEU A 51 6.51 23.13 -7.86
C LEU A 51 5.89 21.73 -7.96
N ASN A 52 4.95 21.54 -8.89
CA ASN A 52 4.39 20.23 -9.23
C ASN A 52 5.46 19.31 -9.84
N ASP A 53 6.24 19.81 -10.80
CA ASP A 53 7.32 19.06 -11.44
C ASP A 53 8.39 18.67 -10.43
N ALA A 54 8.75 19.58 -9.51
CA ALA A 54 9.66 19.29 -8.41
C ALA A 54 9.11 18.22 -7.44
N ALA A 55 7.82 18.26 -7.12
CA ALA A 55 7.18 17.24 -6.26
C ALA A 55 7.18 15.86 -6.94
N ARG A 56 6.83 15.79 -8.23
CA ARG A 56 6.87 14.53 -9.01
C ARG A 56 8.28 13.99 -9.15
N LEU A 57 9.25 14.85 -9.47
CA LEU A 57 10.64 14.45 -9.62
C LEU A 57 11.24 13.97 -8.29
N SER A 58 10.98 14.69 -7.19
CA SER A 58 11.46 14.28 -5.87
C SER A 58 10.86 12.95 -5.42
N TYR A 59 9.57 12.70 -5.71
CA TYR A 59 8.94 11.42 -5.43
C TYR A 59 9.49 10.29 -6.32
N ALA A 60 9.65 10.52 -7.63
CA ALA A 60 10.23 9.53 -8.52
C ALA A 60 11.66 9.16 -8.11
N LEU A 61 12.49 10.17 -7.79
CA LEU A 61 13.85 9.95 -7.29
C LEU A 61 13.83 9.17 -5.97
N HIS A 62 12.93 9.51 -5.04
CA HIS A 62 12.75 8.78 -3.80
C HIS A 62 12.42 7.30 -4.04
N LEU A 63 11.47 6.99 -4.93
CA LEU A 63 11.10 5.62 -5.27
C LEU A 63 12.28 4.83 -5.87
N VAL A 64 13.05 5.44 -6.78
CA VAL A 64 14.25 4.82 -7.37
C VAL A 64 15.29 4.47 -6.32
N LEU A 65 15.45 5.31 -5.30
CA LEU A 65 16.41 5.08 -4.21
C LEU A 65 15.94 4.07 -3.17
N VAL A 66 14.64 4.07 -2.85
CA VAL A 66 14.06 3.18 -1.84
C VAL A 66 13.81 1.77 -2.38
N PHE A 67 13.49 1.64 -3.67
CA PHE A 67 13.18 0.35 -4.28
C PHE A 67 14.28 -0.71 -4.09
N PRO A 68 15.59 -0.43 -4.32
CA PRO A 68 16.65 -1.40 -4.08
C PRO A 68 16.72 -1.89 -2.63
N LEU A 69 16.47 -1.01 -1.66
CA LEU A 69 16.50 -1.35 -0.24
C LEU A 69 15.35 -2.30 0.12
N LEU A 70 14.14 -1.99 -0.35
CA LEU A 70 12.96 -2.84 -0.14
C LEU A 70 13.10 -4.19 -0.85
N PHE A 71 13.56 -4.17 -2.10
CA PHE A 71 13.75 -5.38 -2.90
C PHE A 71 14.82 -6.30 -2.30
N PHE A 72 15.90 -5.73 -1.76
CA PHE A 72 16.91 -6.49 -1.02
C PHE A 72 16.30 -7.19 0.20
N SER A 73 15.54 -6.45 1.02
CA SER A 73 14.90 -7.00 2.21
C SER A 73 13.92 -8.12 1.86
N LEU A 74 13.05 -7.89 0.85
CA LEU A 74 12.11 -8.89 0.35
C LEU A 74 12.83 -10.16 -0.11
N ARG A 75 13.92 -10.01 -0.87
CA ARG A 75 14.71 -11.15 -1.36
C ARG A 75 15.29 -11.99 -0.23
N VAL A 76 15.85 -11.36 0.80
CA VAL A 76 16.41 -12.07 1.96
C VAL A 76 15.31 -12.84 2.71
N ASN A 77 14.16 -12.20 2.96
CA ASN A 77 13.03 -12.85 3.62
C ASN A 77 12.49 -14.05 2.81
N VAL A 78 12.36 -13.91 1.48
CA VAL A 78 11.89 -15.00 0.61
C VAL A 78 12.92 -16.14 0.53
N ASP A 79 14.21 -15.83 0.50
CA ASP A 79 15.25 -16.84 0.48
C ASP A 79 15.28 -17.67 1.78
N GLU A 80 15.15 -17.00 2.93
CA GLU A 80 15.07 -17.65 4.23
C GLU A 80 13.81 -18.51 4.37
N LEU A 81 12.67 -18.03 3.83
CA LEU A 81 11.41 -18.77 3.83
C LEU A 81 11.44 -20.02 2.95
N LEU A 82 12.00 -19.94 1.74
CA LEU A 82 12.01 -21.04 0.77
C LEU A 82 13.11 -22.07 1.05
N PHE A 83 14.20 -21.66 1.69
CA PHE A 83 15.38 -22.49 1.89
C PHE A 83 15.98 -22.33 3.30
N PRO A 84 15.25 -22.76 4.34
CA PRO A 84 15.75 -22.70 5.70
C PRO A 84 17.05 -23.52 5.83
N GLY A 85 18.12 -22.87 6.31
CA GLY A 85 19.39 -23.53 6.64
C GLY A 85 20.37 -23.79 5.49
N ARG A 86 20.19 -23.18 4.31
CA ARG A 86 21.18 -23.24 3.21
C ARG A 86 22.24 -22.13 3.34
N ARG A 87 23.39 -22.33 2.67
CA ARG A 87 24.53 -21.38 2.64
C ARG A 87 24.07 -19.96 2.25
N PRO A 88 24.72 -18.90 2.77
CA PRO A 88 24.34 -17.51 2.50
C PRO A 88 24.30 -17.24 0.99
N LEU A 89 23.30 -16.46 0.54
CA LEU A 89 23.07 -16.15 -0.89
C LEU A 89 24.31 -15.59 -1.61
N ALA A 90 25.25 -15.01 -0.87
CA ALA A 90 26.50 -14.47 -1.40
C ALA A 90 27.40 -15.52 -2.07
N THR A 91 27.20 -16.82 -1.80
CA THR A 91 28.04 -17.90 -2.36
C THR A 91 27.51 -18.47 -3.67
N ASP A 92 26.23 -18.25 -4.02
CA ASP A 92 25.59 -18.89 -5.18
C ASP A 92 24.97 -17.87 -6.14
N THR A 93 25.76 -17.44 -7.13
CA THR A 93 25.37 -16.44 -8.13
C THR A 93 24.17 -16.87 -8.98
N ARG A 94 24.00 -18.18 -9.25
CA ARG A 94 22.88 -18.67 -10.05
C ARG A 94 21.56 -18.57 -9.27
N ARG A 95 21.59 -18.93 -7.98
CA ARG A 95 20.44 -18.79 -7.09
C ARG A 95 20.08 -17.32 -6.86
N PHE A 96 21.09 -16.46 -6.71
CA PHE A 96 20.88 -15.02 -6.58
C PHE A 96 20.19 -14.39 -7.80
N VAL A 97 20.67 -14.71 -9.00
CA VAL A 97 20.12 -14.16 -10.25
C VAL A 97 18.72 -14.72 -10.52
N SER A 98 18.50 -16.02 -10.33
CA SER A 98 17.18 -16.64 -10.53
C SER A 98 16.12 -16.09 -9.56
N LEU A 99 16.44 -15.97 -8.27
CA LEU A 99 15.52 -15.41 -7.27
C LEU A 99 15.18 -13.95 -7.59
N THR A 100 16.18 -13.16 -7.96
CA THR A 100 15.99 -11.76 -8.36
C THR A 100 15.14 -11.64 -9.63
N ALA A 101 15.40 -12.47 -10.65
CA ALA A 101 14.65 -12.46 -11.90
C ALA A 101 13.17 -12.85 -11.69
N VAL A 102 12.91 -13.91 -10.92
CA VAL A 102 11.54 -14.34 -10.59
C VAL A 102 10.82 -13.28 -9.79
N LEU A 103 11.44 -12.74 -8.74
CA LEU A 103 10.82 -11.72 -7.90
C LEU A 103 10.52 -10.43 -8.70
N MET A 104 11.44 -10.02 -9.58
CA MET A 104 11.23 -8.88 -10.46
C MET A 104 10.13 -9.13 -11.49
N ALA A 105 10.05 -10.33 -12.06
CA ALA A 105 8.99 -10.71 -12.98
C ALA A 105 7.61 -10.70 -12.30
N VAL A 106 7.52 -11.17 -11.06
CA VAL A 106 6.28 -11.12 -10.26
C VAL A 106 5.88 -9.69 -9.95
N LEU A 107 6.82 -8.83 -9.52
CA LEU A 107 6.54 -7.41 -9.28
C LEU A 107 6.09 -6.69 -10.55
N TYR A 108 6.72 -7.00 -11.69
CA TYR A 108 6.34 -6.42 -12.99
C TYR A 108 4.97 -6.90 -13.45
N ALA A 109 4.66 -8.19 -13.33
CA ALA A 109 3.34 -8.73 -13.64
C ALA A 109 2.25 -8.09 -12.76
N LEU A 110 2.52 -7.89 -11.47
CA LEU A 110 1.61 -7.20 -10.56
C LEU A 110 1.39 -5.74 -10.95
N ALA A 111 2.45 -5.04 -11.36
CA ALA A 111 2.37 -3.66 -11.84
C ALA A 111 1.51 -3.52 -13.12
N ILE A 112 1.55 -4.51 -14.02
CA ILE A 112 0.69 -4.56 -15.21
C ILE A 112 -0.76 -4.90 -14.82
N ALA A 113 -0.96 -5.84 -13.89
CA ALA A 113 -2.28 -6.33 -13.52
C ALA A 113 -3.11 -5.31 -12.74
N ILE A 114 -2.49 -4.49 -11.89
CA ILE A 114 -3.18 -3.55 -11.01
C ILE A 114 -2.63 -2.13 -11.24
N PRO A 115 -3.25 -1.35 -12.15
CA PRO A 115 -2.81 0.02 -12.45
C PRO A 115 -3.21 1.03 -11.38
N SER A 116 -4.07 0.67 -10.43
CA SER A 116 -4.53 1.54 -9.34
C SER A 116 -3.75 1.30 -8.05
N ILE A 117 -3.03 2.34 -7.61
CA ILE A 117 -2.31 2.33 -6.33
C ILE A 117 -3.29 2.16 -5.15
N TRP A 118 -4.50 2.71 -5.25
CA TRP A 118 -5.53 2.58 -4.22
C TRP A 118 -5.92 1.13 -3.95
N THR A 119 -6.19 0.35 -4.99
CA THR A 119 -6.57 -1.06 -4.86
C THR A 119 -5.44 -1.88 -4.21
N LEU A 120 -4.18 -1.57 -4.53
CA LEU A 120 -3.03 -2.21 -3.89
C LEU A 120 -2.95 -1.88 -2.39
N PHE A 121 -3.15 -0.62 -2.01
CA PHE A 121 -3.13 -0.20 -0.60
C PHE A 121 -4.29 -0.78 0.19
N GLU A 122 -5.48 -0.81 -0.39
CA GLU A 122 -6.67 -1.40 0.22
C GLU A 122 -6.47 -2.90 0.48
N TYR A 123 -6.02 -3.64 -0.53
CA TYR A 123 -5.77 -5.07 -0.42
C TYR A 123 -4.62 -5.39 0.56
N SER A 124 -3.50 -4.68 0.43
CA SER A 124 -2.33 -4.89 1.29
C SER A 124 -2.64 -4.52 2.74
N GLY A 125 -3.26 -3.35 2.97
CA GLY A 125 -3.63 -2.89 4.29
C GLY A 125 -4.60 -3.83 5.00
N SER A 126 -5.61 -4.32 4.27
CA SER A 126 -6.55 -5.34 4.74
C SER A 126 -5.83 -6.64 5.13
N THR A 127 -4.98 -7.17 4.26
CA THR A 127 -4.32 -8.47 4.46
C THR A 127 -3.32 -8.44 5.62
N PHE A 128 -2.50 -7.37 5.71
CA PHE A 128 -1.55 -7.21 6.81
C PHE A 128 -2.26 -6.99 8.15
N ALA A 129 -3.35 -6.21 8.16
CA ALA A 129 -4.14 -6.02 9.37
C ALA A 129 -4.70 -7.35 9.87
N VAL A 130 -5.32 -8.15 9.00
CA VAL A 130 -5.87 -9.46 9.38
C VAL A 130 -4.77 -10.40 9.87
N ASN A 131 -3.64 -10.50 9.18
CA ASN A 131 -2.56 -11.40 9.60
C ASN A 131 -1.95 -10.99 10.95
N HIS A 132 -1.67 -9.70 11.15
CA HIS A 132 -1.06 -9.21 12.39
C HIS A 132 -2.03 -9.25 13.59
N LEU A 133 -3.31 -8.95 13.36
CA LEU A 133 -4.37 -9.06 14.35
C LEU A 133 -4.71 -10.51 14.72
N VAL A 134 -4.41 -11.47 13.85
CA VAL A 134 -4.48 -12.89 14.17
C VAL A 134 -3.22 -13.29 14.94
N ASP A 135 -2.01 -13.05 14.42
CA ASP A 135 -0.76 -13.58 14.99
C ASP A 135 -0.44 -13.08 16.42
N ILE A 136 -0.63 -11.79 16.72
CA ILE A 136 -0.29 -11.20 18.03
C ILE A 136 -1.12 -11.80 19.17
N PRO A 137 -2.46 -11.86 19.10
CA PRO A 137 -3.25 -12.39 20.21
C PRO A 137 -3.10 -13.90 20.40
N TRP A 138 -2.84 -14.70 19.35
CA TRP A 138 -2.68 -16.15 19.55
C TRP A 138 -1.40 -16.53 20.30
N ARG A 139 -0.31 -15.76 20.17
CA ARG A 139 0.97 -16.06 20.84
C ARG A 139 1.16 -15.44 22.22
N HIS A 140 0.37 -14.43 22.61
CA HIS A 140 0.62 -13.67 23.86
C HIS A 140 -0.53 -13.65 24.88
N CYS A 141 -1.67 -14.30 24.62
CA CYS A 141 -2.85 -14.13 25.48
C CYS A 141 -2.92 -15.15 26.63
N SER A 142 -2.40 -14.75 27.80
CA SER A 142 -2.57 -15.44 29.10
C SER A 142 -3.73 -14.86 29.96
N GLN A 143 -4.44 -13.80 29.51
CA GLN A 143 -5.55 -13.19 30.28
C GLN A 143 -6.86 -13.00 29.49
N ARG A 144 -8.01 -13.19 30.15
CA ARG A 144 -9.36 -13.23 29.53
C ARG A 144 -9.82 -11.91 28.90
N LYS A 145 -9.34 -10.75 29.38
CA LYS A 145 -9.78 -9.42 28.89
C LYS A 145 -9.15 -9.07 27.52
N ASP A 146 -7.90 -9.45 27.31
CA ASP A 146 -7.18 -9.20 26.05
C ASP A 146 -7.77 -10.05 24.90
N LYS A 147 -8.35 -11.20 25.24
CA LYS A 147 -9.02 -12.11 24.30
C LYS A 147 -10.30 -11.50 23.71
N VAL A 148 -11.05 -10.74 24.51
CA VAL A 148 -12.26 -10.03 24.05
C VAL A 148 -11.88 -8.85 23.16
N LEU A 149 -10.88 -8.07 23.55
CA LEU A 149 -10.39 -6.94 22.74
C LEU A 149 -9.86 -7.43 21.38
N ALA A 150 -9.05 -8.49 21.37
CA ALA A 150 -8.55 -9.13 20.15
C ALA A 150 -9.68 -9.64 19.25
N ALA A 151 -10.68 -10.33 19.83
CA ALA A 151 -11.83 -10.80 19.07
C ALA A 151 -12.62 -9.65 18.43
N THR A 152 -12.83 -8.54 19.15
CA THR A 152 -13.51 -7.36 18.59
C THR A 152 -12.72 -6.71 17.46
N MET A 153 -11.38 -6.63 17.57
CA MET A 153 -10.54 -6.09 16.50
C MET A 153 -10.52 -6.98 15.25
N ILE A 154 -10.51 -8.30 15.40
CA ILE A 154 -10.58 -9.25 14.29
C ILE A 154 -11.92 -9.13 13.56
N ILE A 155 -13.04 -9.04 14.29
CA ILE A 155 -14.37 -8.87 13.70
C ILE A 155 -14.45 -7.54 12.92
N LEU A 156 -13.98 -6.44 13.52
CA LEU A 156 -13.95 -5.14 12.85
C LEU A 156 -13.07 -5.15 11.60
N ALA A 157 -11.91 -5.81 11.64
CA ALA A 157 -11.03 -5.95 10.49
C ALA A 157 -11.71 -6.72 9.37
N VAL A 158 -12.29 -7.89 9.65
CA VAL A 158 -12.99 -8.72 8.64
C VAL A 158 -14.15 -7.95 8.01
N VAL A 159 -14.95 -7.24 8.82
CA VAL A 159 -16.06 -6.42 8.31
C VAL A 159 -15.54 -5.30 7.40
N THR A 160 -14.51 -4.57 7.83
CA THR A 160 -13.92 -3.49 7.04
C THR A 160 -13.33 -4.00 5.73
N SER A 161 -12.58 -5.10 5.77
CA SER A 161 -12.02 -5.78 4.60
C SER A 161 -13.11 -6.24 3.62
N SER A 162 -14.21 -6.78 4.14
CA SER A 162 -15.34 -7.24 3.32
C SER A 162 -16.04 -6.07 2.63
N ILE A 163 -16.26 -4.96 3.34
CA ILE A 163 -16.87 -3.75 2.80
C ILE A 163 -15.98 -3.14 1.70
N ALA A 164 -14.67 -3.09 1.94
CA ALA A 164 -13.69 -2.57 1.00
C ALA A 164 -13.72 -3.37 -0.32
N ILE A 165 -13.55 -4.70 -0.23
CA ILE A 165 -13.58 -5.61 -1.38
C ILE A 165 -14.92 -5.51 -2.13
N ALA A 166 -16.05 -5.51 -1.41
CA ALA A 166 -17.37 -5.39 -2.03
C ALA A 166 -17.54 -4.05 -2.77
N SER A 167 -17.03 -2.95 -2.20
CA SER A 167 -17.06 -1.62 -2.81
C SER A 167 -16.19 -1.56 -4.07
N ASN A 168 -15.02 -2.19 -4.06
CA ASN A 168 -14.12 -2.27 -5.21
C ASN A 168 -14.70 -3.11 -6.36
N ILE A 169 -15.39 -4.21 -6.03
CA ILE A 169 -16.09 -5.04 -7.01
C ILE A 169 -17.29 -4.28 -7.61
N MET A 170 -18.10 -3.62 -6.77
CA MET A 170 -19.25 -2.86 -7.24
C MET A 170 -18.85 -1.67 -8.12
N SER A 171 -17.77 -0.96 -7.78
CA SER A 171 -17.26 0.13 -8.62
C SER A 171 -16.74 -0.40 -9.97
N SER A 172 -15.99 -1.51 -9.96
CA SER A 172 -15.50 -2.15 -11.19
C SER A 172 -16.63 -2.65 -12.10
N ILE A 173 -17.69 -3.22 -11.54
CA ILE A 173 -18.88 -3.65 -12.30
C ILE A 173 -19.63 -2.44 -12.86
N SER A 174 -19.80 -1.37 -12.07
CA SER A 174 -20.49 -0.15 -12.48
C SER A 174 -19.77 0.55 -13.65
N ASP A 175 -18.43 0.65 -13.59
CA ASP A 175 -17.63 1.18 -14.70
C ASP A 175 -17.77 0.34 -15.98
N LYS A 176 -17.80 -0.99 -15.85
CA LYS A 176 -17.95 -1.90 -16.99
C LYS A 176 -19.34 -1.82 -17.64
N VAL A 177 -20.39 -1.62 -16.84
CA VAL A 177 -21.76 -1.40 -17.34
C VAL A 177 -21.89 -0.06 -18.05
N ARG A 178 -21.24 0.98 -17.53
CA ARG A 178 -21.28 2.33 -18.09
C ARG A 178 -20.51 2.44 -19.42
N GLY A 179 -19.37 1.77 -19.55
CA GLY A 179 -18.63 1.67 -20.83
C GLY A 179 -19.37 0.90 -21.93
N GLY A 180 -20.23 -0.06 -21.56
CA GLY A 180 -21.05 -0.80 -22.54
C GLY A 180 -22.21 0.02 -23.12
N HIS A 181 -22.69 1.04 -22.41
CA HIS A 181 -23.79 1.89 -22.86
C HIS A 181 -23.34 3.02 -23.79
N GLU A 182 -22.06 3.43 -23.72
CA GLU A 182 -21.47 4.41 -24.65
C GLU A 182 -20.99 3.79 -25.97
N ALA A 183 -20.64 2.50 -26.00
CA ALA A 183 -20.27 1.79 -27.24
C ALA A 183 -21.46 1.38 -28.12
N SER A 184 -22.70 1.56 -27.63
CA SER A 184 -23.95 1.20 -28.32
C SER A 184 -24.75 2.41 -28.82
N ARG A 185 -24.19 3.62 -28.75
CA ARG A 185 -24.72 4.85 -29.36
C ARG A 185 -23.75 5.36 -30.43
#